data_AF-A0A9Q5G3V0-F1
#
_entry.id   AF-A0A9Q5G3V0-F1
#
_cell.length_a   1.000
_cell.length_b   1.000
_cell.length_c   1.000
_cell.angle_alpha   90.00
_cell.angle_beta   90.00
_cell.angle_gamma   90.00
#
_symmetry.space_group_name_H-M   'P 1'
#
loop_
_entity.id
_entity.type
_entity.pdbx_description
1 polymer ?
#
loop_
_entity_poly.entity_id
_entity_poly.type
_entity_poly.pdbx_seq_one_letter_code
_entity_poly.pdbx_strand_id
1 'polypeptide(L)'
;MNLKKVLIGLVALMSAGLTFSFSEINAHQAQAATSDGTITMRSGGALVYDKNGKPLSSYPGAGTYLEKAHLEEGATVDYYGKPKYMNWYHRNTNKKAVFYNIGKGGYVLGYNVASLDDKGTLSVYCNSYVYDKNGKRLKKYQGSKSNTLIRKGTAVNYVGKLNEMPNADTNLPKFYYFNTGNQPTADKMLWPSYRTVKGKQYYNIGNGGYIKAINIGYINGKNLKASEATVVIGKPWRKDTGKYYVWKKNGDGMKLTKNTFSFKPGQKVVVDREYQVGRTYWRVKGTENYIFGPDIKTFPLQYPRY
;
A
#
# COMPACT_ATOMS: atom_id res chain seq x y z
N MET A 1 17.72 -43.69 18.22
CA MET A 1 17.23 -45.08 18.38
C MET A 1 15.74 -45.01 18.68
N ASN A 2 14.96 -45.67 17.82
CA ASN A 2 13.50 -45.69 17.62
C ASN A 2 12.55 -45.37 18.80
N LEU A 3 11.72 -44.33 18.61
CA LEU A 3 10.39 -44.25 19.22
C LEU A 3 9.41 -45.11 18.40
N LYS A 4 8.85 -46.15 19.01
CA LYS A 4 7.79 -46.99 18.44
C LYS A 4 6.46 -46.22 18.44
N LYS A 5 5.77 -46.31 17.29
CA LYS A 5 4.42 -45.83 17.02
C LYS A 5 3.41 -46.56 17.91
N VAL A 6 2.49 -45.84 18.54
CA VAL A 6 1.27 -46.40 19.16
C VAL A 6 0.10 -46.16 18.22
N LEU A 7 -0.51 -47.27 17.80
CA LEU A 7 -1.70 -47.38 16.96
C LEU A 7 -2.92 -47.34 17.89
N ILE A 8 -3.81 -46.35 17.72
CA ILE A 8 -5.10 -46.32 18.43
C ILE A 8 -6.13 -46.99 17.53
N GLY A 9 -6.61 -48.16 17.97
CA GLY A 9 -7.61 -48.96 17.30
C GLY A 9 -9.03 -48.37 17.43
N LEU A 10 -9.79 -48.52 16.36
CA LEU A 10 -11.24 -48.29 16.31
C LEU A 10 -11.96 -49.27 17.25
N VAL A 11 -12.83 -48.74 18.11
CA VAL A 11 -13.86 -49.53 18.80
C VAL A 11 -15.18 -49.32 18.05
N ALA A 12 -15.70 -50.38 17.46
CA ALA A 12 -17.06 -50.45 16.96
C ALA A 12 -18.00 -50.72 18.15
N LEU A 13 -18.82 -49.75 18.54
CA LEU A 13 -19.96 -49.99 19.42
C LEU A 13 -21.19 -50.29 18.56
N MET A 14 -21.68 -51.53 18.66
CA MET A 14 -23.06 -51.85 18.31
C MET A 14 -23.94 -51.47 19.50
N SER A 15 -24.84 -50.51 19.32
CA SER A 15 -25.91 -50.21 20.27
C SER A 15 -27.26 -50.57 19.67
N ALA A 16 -27.92 -51.51 20.35
CA ALA A 16 -29.32 -51.88 20.15
C ALA A 16 -30.24 -50.68 20.43
N GLY A 17 -31.35 -50.63 19.68
CA GLY A 17 -32.25 -49.50 19.64
C GLY A 17 -33.01 -49.23 20.94
N LEU A 18 -33.09 -47.95 21.26
CA LEU A 18 -34.17 -47.34 22.04
C LEU A 18 -34.63 -46.12 21.23
N THR A 19 -35.85 -46.18 20.69
CA THR A 19 -36.48 -45.06 19.99
C THR A 19 -36.99 -44.06 21.02
N PHE A 20 -36.25 -42.97 21.21
CA PHE A 20 -36.78 -41.75 21.82
C PHE A 20 -37.16 -40.79 20.69
N SER A 21 -38.42 -40.38 20.65
CA SER A 21 -38.91 -39.33 19.76
C SER A 21 -38.32 -37.99 20.21
N PHE A 22 -37.20 -37.60 19.62
CA PHE A 22 -36.69 -36.23 19.74
C PHE A 22 -37.39 -35.38 18.68
N SER A 23 -38.06 -34.33 19.13
CA SER A 23 -38.45 -33.21 18.28
C SER A 23 -37.20 -32.63 17.61
N GLU A 24 -37.24 -32.51 16.28
CA GLU A 24 -36.18 -31.88 15.49
C GLU A 24 -36.05 -30.41 15.91
N ILE A 25 -35.11 -30.14 16.82
CA ILE A 25 -34.52 -28.81 16.91
C ILE A 25 -33.66 -28.69 15.66
N ASN A 26 -34.19 -28.00 14.64
CA ASN A 26 -33.42 -27.50 13.50
C ASN A 26 -32.34 -26.54 14.03
N ALA A 27 -31.27 -27.09 14.56
CA ALA A 27 -30.02 -26.39 14.70
C ALA A 27 -29.50 -26.19 13.28
N HIS A 28 -29.82 -25.04 12.69
CA HIS A 28 -29.03 -24.50 11.59
C HIS A 28 -27.60 -24.37 12.11
N GLN A 29 -26.80 -25.44 11.98
CA GLN A 29 -25.36 -25.34 12.04
C GLN A 29 -24.98 -24.40 10.91
N ALA A 30 -24.78 -23.12 11.25
CA ALA A 30 -24.25 -22.14 10.34
C ALA A 30 -22.91 -22.70 9.87
N GLN A 31 -22.87 -23.17 8.63
CA GLN A 31 -21.64 -23.67 8.01
C GLN A 31 -20.60 -22.56 8.14
N ALA A 32 -19.53 -22.83 8.89
CA ALA A 32 -18.46 -21.86 9.07
C ALA A 32 -17.96 -21.45 7.69
N ALA A 33 -17.98 -20.14 7.41
CA ALA A 33 -17.54 -19.62 6.12
C ALA A 33 -16.11 -20.08 5.87
N THR A 34 -15.86 -20.73 4.73
CA THR A 34 -14.51 -21.10 4.32
C THR A 34 -13.72 -19.84 4.00
N SER A 35 -12.49 -19.75 4.50
CA SER A 35 -11.56 -18.66 4.18
C SER A 35 -11.26 -18.63 2.68
N ASP A 36 -11.24 -17.44 2.09
CA ASP A 36 -10.80 -17.25 0.70
C ASP A 36 -9.26 -17.20 0.60
N GLY A 37 -8.57 -17.01 1.72
CA GLY A 37 -7.12 -16.90 1.79
C GLY A 37 -6.65 -16.09 2.99
N THR A 38 -5.38 -15.68 3.00
CA THR A 38 -4.75 -15.01 4.14
C THR A 38 -4.20 -13.64 3.76
N ILE A 39 -4.19 -12.74 4.73
CA ILE A 39 -3.50 -11.45 4.64
C ILE A 39 -2.56 -11.27 5.81
N THR A 40 -1.33 -10.83 5.54
CA THR A 40 -0.36 -10.44 6.58
C THR A 40 -0.26 -8.93 6.68
N MET A 41 -0.25 -8.42 7.90
CA MET A 41 -0.22 -6.98 8.18
C MET A 41 1.18 -6.39 7.96
N ARG A 42 1.19 -5.16 7.44
CA ARG A 42 2.40 -4.38 7.20
C ARG A 42 3.10 -3.92 8.48
N SER A 43 4.19 -3.19 8.27
CA SER A 43 4.86 -2.47 9.33
C SER A 43 4.00 -1.38 9.97
N GLY A 44 3.94 -1.42 11.31
CA GLY A 44 2.99 -0.65 12.13
C GLY A 44 1.56 -1.22 12.17
N GLY A 45 1.34 -2.44 11.66
CA GLY A 45 0.08 -3.17 11.78
C GLY A 45 -1.10 -2.56 11.01
N ALA A 46 -2.32 -2.87 11.47
CA ALA A 46 -3.56 -2.41 10.88
C ALA A 46 -4.66 -2.16 11.93
N LEU A 47 -5.36 -1.04 11.81
CA LEU A 47 -6.62 -0.85 12.51
C LEU A 47 -7.69 -1.78 11.93
N VAL A 48 -8.59 -2.25 12.80
CA VAL A 48 -9.78 -2.99 12.39
C VAL A 48 -10.98 -2.05 12.29
N TYR A 49 -11.76 -2.20 11.22
CA TYR A 49 -12.91 -1.37 10.89
C TYR A 49 -14.21 -2.16 10.90
N ASP A 50 -15.32 -1.49 11.17
CA ASP A 50 -16.67 -2.03 10.98
C ASP A 50 -17.07 -2.01 9.49
N LYS A 51 -18.25 -2.58 9.17
CA LYS A 51 -18.81 -2.59 7.81
C LYS A 51 -19.07 -1.21 7.20
N ASN A 52 -19.04 -0.14 8.00
CA ASN A 52 -19.26 1.24 7.58
C ASN A 52 -17.94 2.02 7.41
N GLY A 53 -16.80 1.39 7.70
CA GLY A 53 -15.48 2.01 7.61
C GLY A 53 -15.08 2.85 8.82
N LYS A 54 -15.72 2.65 9.97
CA LYS A 54 -15.33 3.26 11.25
C LYS A 54 -14.41 2.32 12.02
N PRO A 55 -13.33 2.81 12.65
CA PRO A 55 -12.44 1.96 13.43
C PRO A 55 -13.17 1.41 14.67
N LEU A 56 -13.00 0.12 14.95
CA LEU A 56 -13.55 -0.54 16.12
C LEU A 56 -12.73 -0.20 17.37
N SER A 57 -13.34 -0.21 18.55
CA SER A 57 -12.64 -0.09 19.84
C SER A 57 -11.99 -1.41 20.28
N SER A 58 -12.57 -2.55 19.90
CA SER A 58 -12.05 -3.89 20.21
C SER A 58 -12.34 -4.87 19.06
N TYR A 59 -11.50 -5.89 18.94
CA TYR A 59 -11.69 -7.00 18.00
C TYR A 59 -11.01 -8.26 18.54
N PRO A 60 -11.60 -9.46 18.42
CA PRO A 60 -10.98 -10.69 18.93
C PRO A 60 -9.59 -10.95 18.32
N GLY A 61 -8.58 -11.12 19.18
CA GLY A 61 -7.19 -11.35 18.76
C GLY A 61 -6.44 -10.10 18.32
N ALA A 62 -7.05 -8.92 18.41
CA ALA A 62 -6.38 -7.64 18.21
C ALA A 62 -5.93 -7.04 19.56
N GLY A 63 -4.80 -6.35 19.54
CA GLY A 63 -4.41 -5.43 20.60
C GLY A 63 -5.14 -4.09 20.47
N THR A 64 -4.63 -3.08 21.18
CA THR A 64 -5.19 -1.72 21.17
C THR A 64 -4.12 -0.70 20.81
N TYR A 65 -4.42 0.17 19.85
CA TYR A 65 -3.62 1.34 19.52
C TYR A 65 -4.52 2.58 19.46
N LEU A 66 -4.22 3.60 20.28
CA LEU A 66 -5.03 4.81 20.41
C LEU A 66 -6.52 4.50 20.66
N GLU A 67 -6.80 3.58 21.60
CA GLU A 67 -8.15 3.13 21.97
C GLU A 67 -8.95 2.49 20.82
N LYS A 68 -8.26 1.99 19.78
CA LYS A 68 -8.85 1.27 18.66
C LYS A 68 -8.22 -0.10 18.50
N ALA A 69 -9.02 -1.06 18.06
CA ALA A 69 -8.60 -2.41 17.74
C ALA A 69 -7.51 -2.38 16.67
N HIS A 70 -6.39 -3.04 16.96
CA HIS A 70 -5.20 -3.03 16.11
C HIS A 70 -4.58 -4.42 16.02
N LEU A 71 -4.40 -4.89 14.78
CA LEU A 71 -3.63 -6.08 14.47
C LEU A 71 -2.17 -5.67 14.32
N GLU A 72 -1.28 -6.34 15.05
CA GLU A 72 0.14 -6.03 15.07
C GLU A 72 0.83 -6.27 13.72
N GLU A 73 2.03 -5.71 13.57
CA GLU A 73 2.90 -5.99 12.42
C GLU A 73 3.15 -7.51 12.29
N GLY A 74 3.04 -8.04 11.08
CA GLY A 74 3.25 -9.47 10.81
C GLY A 74 2.08 -10.38 11.23
N ALA A 75 1.04 -9.86 11.89
CA ALA A 75 -0.17 -10.62 12.16
C ALA A 75 -0.78 -11.14 10.85
N THR A 76 -1.13 -12.41 10.83
CA THR A 76 -1.76 -13.07 9.67
C THR A 76 -3.16 -13.48 10.05
N VAL A 77 -4.13 -13.11 9.21
CA VAL A 77 -5.55 -13.41 9.41
C VAL A 77 -6.18 -13.90 8.13
N ASP A 78 -7.18 -14.76 8.26
CA ASP A 78 -8.06 -15.14 7.16
C ASP A 78 -8.86 -13.95 6.65
N TYR A 79 -9.17 -13.95 5.35
CA TYR A 79 -10.18 -13.06 4.79
C TYR A 79 -11.28 -13.83 4.07
N TYR A 80 -12.45 -13.21 3.99
CA TYR A 80 -13.69 -13.86 3.57
C TYR A 80 -14.50 -13.00 2.60
N GLY A 81 -14.85 -13.58 1.46
CA GLY A 81 -15.58 -12.94 0.39
C GLY A 81 -14.76 -11.90 -0.37
N LYS A 82 -15.39 -11.36 -1.42
CA LYS A 82 -14.81 -10.30 -2.24
C LYS A 82 -14.55 -9.03 -1.39
N PRO A 83 -13.35 -8.42 -1.51
CA PRO A 83 -13.05 -7.16 -0.83
C PRO A 83 -14.08 -6.05 -1.14
N LYS A 84 -14.43 -5.26 -0.14
CA LYS A 84 -15.51 -4.26 -0.21
C LYS A 84 -14.97 -2.86 -0.41
N TYR A 85 -15.53 -2.12 -1.38
CA TYR A 85 -15.22 -0.70 -1.58
C TYR A 85 -16.16 0.18 -0.75
N MET A 86 -15.72 0.51 0.46
CA MET A 86 -16.51 1.22 1.46
C MET A 86 -15.89 2.55 1.87
N ASN A 87 -16.57 3.29 2.73
CA ASN A 87 -16.03 4.52 3.29
C ASN A 87 -14.82 4.18 4.17
N TRP A 88 -13.90 5.13 4.30
CA TRP A 88 -12.73 5.05 5.15
C TRP A 88 -12.73 6.30 6.00
N TYR A 89 -13.13 6.14 7.26
CA TYR A 89 -13.18 7.24 8.22
C TYR A 89 -11.79 7.43 8.83
N HIS A 90 -11.06 8.45 8.36
CA HIS A 90 -9.72 8.77 8.85
C HIS A 90 -9.50 10.28 8.88
N ARG A 91 -9.11 10.79 10.05
CA ARG A 91 -8.83 12.23 10.32
C ARG A 91 -9.96 13.15 9.82
N ASN A 92 -11.21 12.79 10.13
CA ASN A 92 -12.41 13.54 9.72
C ASN A 92 -12.57 13.71 8.20
N THR A 93 -11.92 12.87 7.40
CA THR A 93 -12.12 12.83 5.94
C THR A 93 -12.86 11.56 5.55
N ASN A 94 -13.93 11.70 4.77
CA ASN A 94 -14.63 10.59 4.15
C ASN A 94 -13.99 10.30 2.79
N LYS A 95 -13.08 9.33 2.77
CA LYS A 95 -12.54 8.76 1.52
C LYS A 95 -13.18 7.40 1.29
N LYS A 96 -13.10 6.86 0.07
CA LYS A 96 -13.44 5.47 -0.20
C LYS A 96 -12.19 4.66 -0.50
N ALA A 97 -12.16 3.43 -0.02
CA ALA A 97 -11.07 2.48 -0.25
C ALA A 97 -11.60 1.04 -0.19
N VAL A 98 -10.80 0.10 -0.65
CA VAL A 98 -11.09 -1.34 -0.54
C VAL A 98 -10.62 -1.88 0.80
N PHE A 99 -11.48 -2.70 1.41
CA PHE A 99 -11.25 -3.39 2.66
C PHE A 99 -11.50 -4.88 2.53
N TYR A 100 -10.77 -5.67 3.31
CA TYR A 100 -10.83 -7.12 3.37
C TYR A 100 -11.58 -7.52 4.64
N ASN A 101 -12.65 -8.30 4.49
CA ASN A 101 -13.42 -8.81 5.62
C ASN A 101 -12.63 -9.92 6.31
N ILE A 102 -12.32 -9.76 7.58
CA ILE A 102 -11.51 -10.71 8.36
C ILE A 102 -12.36 -11.57 9.33
N GLY A 103 -13.68 -11.58 9.10
CA GLY A 103 -14.64 -12.29 9.94
C GLY A 103 -15.12 -11.46 11.13
N LYS A 104 -16.12 -11.97 11.85
CA LYS A 104 -16.66 -11.37 13.10
C LYS A 104 -16.99 -9.86 13.00
N GLY A 105 -17.40 -9.41 11.80
CA GLY A 105 -17.73 -8.00 11.52
C GLY A 105 -16.54 -7.06 11.34
N GLY A 106 -15.30 -7.57 11.38
CA GLY A 106 -14.07 -6.81 11.23
C GLY A 106 -13.58 -6.72 9.79
N TYR A 107 -12.97 -5.58 9.46
CA TYR A 107 -12.42 -5.29 8.14
C TYR A 107 -11.03 -4.64 8.26
N VAL A 108 -10.12 -5.01 7.37
CA VAL A 108 -8.79 -4.40 7.26
C VAL A 108 -8.68 -3.59 5.97
N LEU A 109 -8.09 -2.39 6.07
CA LEU A 109 -7.81 -1.54 4.92
C LEU A 109 -6.68 -2.14 4.07
N GLY A 110 -6.88 -2.28 2.76
CA GLY A 110 -5.87 -2.96 1.92
C GLY A 110 -4.53 -2.24 1.75
N TYR A 111 -4.38 -1.00 2.22
CA TYR A 111 -3.06 -0.34 2.36
C TYR A 111 -2.18 -0.96 3.43
N ASN A 112 -2.78 -1.71 4.34
CA ASN A 112 -2.08 -2.37 5.44
C ASN A 112 -1.73 -3.83 5.12
N VAL A 113 -2.10 -4.34 3.95
CA VAL A 113 -1.83 -5.73 3.54
C VAL A 113 -0.46 -5.81 2.89
N ALA A 114 0.50 -6.44 3.57
CA ALA A 114 1.85 -6.64 3.08
C ALA A 114 2.01 -7.92 2.24
N SER A 115 1.29 -8.97 2.59
CA SER A 115 1.15 -10.16 1.75
C SER A 115 -0.32 -10.54 1.59
N LEU A 116 -0.65 -11.15 0.46
CA LEU A 116 -1.95 -11.75 0.17
C LEU A 116 -1.69 -13.16 -0.36
N ASP A 117 -2.13 -14.17 0.39
CA ASP A 117 -1.89 -15.59 0.11
C ASP A 117 -0.39 -15.88 -0.02
N ASP A 118 0.38 -15.44 0.99
CA ASP A 118 1.84 -15.55 1.10
C ASP A 118 2.65 -14.89 -0.04
N LYS A 119 1.99 -14.07 -0.86
CA LYS A 119 2.62 -13.34 -1.98
C LYS A 119 2.69 -11.86 -1.69
N GLY A 120 3.77 -11.23 -2.14
CA GLY A 120 3.96 -9.79 -2.00
C GLY A 120 2.94 -8.98 -2.80
N THR A 121 2.54 -7.83 -2.25
CA THR A 121 1.44 -7.01 -2.77
C THR A 121 1.89 -5.64 -3.29
N LEU A 122 1.08 -5.10 -4.20
CA LEU A 122 1.02 -3.70 -4.58
C LEU A 122 -0.29 -3.12 -4.03
N SER A 123 -0.24 -2.08 -3.20
CA SER A 123 -1.45 -1.41 -2.75
C SER A 123 -1.76 -0.19 -3.63
N VAL A 124 -2.90 -0.26 -4.32
CA VAL A 124 -3.35 0.75 -5.29
C VAL A 124 -3.83 2.01 -4.58
N TYR A 125 -3.08 3.10 -4.66
CA TYR A 125 -3.41 4.34 -3.95
C TYR A 125 -4.33 5.28 -4.74
N CYS A 126 -4.20 5.24 -6.05
CA CYS A 126 -5.10 5.89 -7.00
C CYS A 126 -5.77 4.82 -7.85
N ASN A 127 -7.06 4.94 -8.13
CA ASN A 127 -7.76 4.02 -9.04
C ASN A 127 -6.92 3.79 -10.29
N SER A 128 -6.74 2.52 -10.66
CA SER A 128 -5.89 2.15 -11.78
C SER A 128 -6.61 1.24 -12.74
N TYR A 129 -6.30 1.39 -14.02
CA TYR A 129 -6.73 0.43 -15.02
C TYR A 129 -5.67 -0.65 -15.20
N VAL A 130 -6.10 -1.81 -15.69
CA VAL A 130 -5.20 -2.88 -16.13
C VAL A 130 -4.80 -2.65 -17.59
N TYR A 131 -3.53 -2.83 -17.88
CA TYR A 131 -2.90 -2.69 -19.18
C TYR A 131 -2.32 -4.03 -19.63
N ASP A 132 -2.08 -4.17 -20.93
CA ASP A 132 -1.27 -5.27 -21.47
C ASP A 132 0.23 -4.97 -21.34
N LYS A 133 1.04 -5.94 -21.78
CA LYS A 133 2.52 -5.83 -21.80
C LYS A 133 3.05 -4.68 -22.66
N ASN A 134 2.24 -4.10 -23.54
CA ASN A 134 2.60 -3.00 -24.43
C ASN A 134 2.06 -1.64 -23.90
N GLY A 135 1.51 -1.61 -22.69
CA GLY A 135 0.96 -0.41 -22.07
C GLY A 135 -0.37 0.05 -22.66
N LYS A 136 -1.07 -0.79 -23.44
CA LYS A 136 -2.43 -0.52 -23.92
C LYS A 136 -3.43 -1.00 -22.88
N ARG A 137 -4.44 -0.18 -22.57
CA ARG A 137 -5.47 -0.52 -21.59
C ARG A 137 -6.28 -1.72 -22.06
N LEU A 138 -6.49 -2.70 -21.18
CA LEU A 138 -7.31 -3.88 -21.45
C LEU A 138 -8.80 -3.53 -21.44
N LYS A 139 -9.57 -4.19 -22.31
CA LYS A 139 -11.05 -4.10 -22.33
C LYS A 139 -11.71 -5.11 -21.38
N LYS A 140 -11.05 -6.24 -21.13
CA LYS A 140 -11.43 -7.28 -20.16
C LYS A 140 -10.16 -7.76 -19.45
N TYR A 141 -10.28 -8.13 -18.19
CA TYR A 141 -9.21 -8.75 -17.40
C TYR A 141 -9.83 -9.90 -16.61
N GLN A 142 -9.18 -11.07 -16.58
CA GLN A 142 -9.75 -12.27 -15.93
C GLN A 142 -11.24 -12.49 -16.31
N GLY A 143 -11.54 -12.50 -17.61
CA GLY A 143 -12.89 -12.72 -18.14
C GLY A 143 -13.86 -11.53 -18.12
N SER A 144 -13.63 -10.46 -17.33
CA SER A 144 -14.62 -9.39 -17.16
C SER A 144 -14.08 -7.97 -17.39
N LYS A 145 -14.97 -7.06 -17.85
CA LYS A 145 -14.71 -5.61 -17.93
C LYS A 145 -14.57 -4.97 -16.55
N SER A 146 -15.34 -5.44 -15.55
CA SER A 146 -15.29 -4.89 -14.18
C SER A 146 -13.91 -5.02 -13.55
N ASN A 147 -13.19 -6.09 -13.88
CA ASN A 147 -11.87 -6.40 -13.35
C ASN A 147 -10.77 -5.52 -13.97
N THR A 148 -11.08 -4.76 -15.02
CA THR A 148 -10.10 -3.84 -15.63
C THR A 148 -9.86 -2.59 -14.78
N LEU A 149 -10.75 -2.26 -13.82
CA LEU A 149 -10.59 -1.16 -12.90
C LEU A 149 -10.25 -1.70 -11.51
N ILE A 150 -9.00 -1.48 -11.10
CA ILE A 150 -8.54 -1.78 -9.75
C ILE A 150 -8.75 -0.52 -8.90
N ARG A 151 -9.61 -0.66 -7.89
CA ARG A 151 -9.99 0.47 -7.05
C ARG A 151 -8.91 0.81 -6.05
N LYS A 152 -8.95 2.07 -5.61
CA LYS A 152 -8.19 2.58 -4.49
C LYS A 152 -8.34 1.65 -3.26
N GLY A 153 -7.23 1.31 -2.64
CA GLY A 153 -7.14 0.44 -1.46
C GLY A 153 -7.02 -1.04 -1.78
N THR A 154 -7.13 -1.47 -3.04
CA THR A 154 -6.92 -2.89 -3.38
C THR A 154 -5.46 -3.27 -3.22
N ALA A 155 -5.19 -4.36 -2.50
CA ALA A 155 -3.91 -5.05 -2.52
C ALA A 155 -3.93 -6.10 -3.66
N VAL A 156 -2.95 -6.04 -4.53
CA VAL A 156 -2.83 -6.93 -5.70
C VAL A 156 -1.48 -7.61 -5.66
N ASN A 157 -1.45 -8.93 -5.83
CA ASN A 157 -0.20 -9.67 -5.96
C ASN A 157 0.54 -9.23 -7.22
N TYR A 158 1.82 -8.84 -7.08
CA TYR A 158 2.68 -8.67 -8.24
C TYR A 158 3.29 -10.00 -8.66
N VAL A 159 3.68 -10.07 -9.93
CA VAL A 159 4.43 -11.18 -10.50
C VAL A 159 5.82 -10.72 -10.87
N GLY A 160 6.82 -11.51 -10.50
CA GLY A 160 8.22 -11.29 -10.85
C GLY A 160 9.12 -11.26 -9.62
N LYS A 161 10.42 -11.16 -9.88
CA LYS A 161 11.44 -11.11 -8.84
C LYS A 161 11.36 -9.79 -8.06
N LEU A 162 11.49 -9.89 -6.74
CA LEU A 162 11.81 -8.78 -5.86
C LEU A 162 13.33 -8.53 -5.95
N ASN A 163 13.70 -7.36 -6.46
CA ASN A 163 15.09 -6.95 -6.58
C ASN A 163 15.52 -6.18 -5.33
N GLU A 164 16.81 -6.19 -5.05
CA GLU A 164 17.42 -5.44 -3.95
C GLU A 164 18.76 -4.83 -4.36
N MET A 165 19.12 -3.73 -3.71
CA MET A 165 20.45 -3.12 -3.79
C MET A 165 20.78 -2.41 -2.47
N PRO A 166 22.07 -2.16 -2.16
CA PRO A 166 22.45 -1.32 -1.02
C PRO A 166 21.83 0.07 -1.13
N ASN A 167 21.53 0.71 0.00
CA ASN A 167 21.11 2.10 0.02
C ASN A 167 22.22 3.00 -0.56
N ALA A 168 21.95 3.61 -1.72
CA ALA A 168 22.90 4.41 -2.48
C ALA A 168 22.27 5.74 -2.91
N ASP A 169 23.06 6.70 -3.37
CA ASP A 169 22.57 8.00 -3.88
C ASP A 169 22.54 8.09 -5.42
N THR A 170 23.09 7.09 -6.13
CA THR A 170 23.18 7.02 -7.60
C THR A 170 22.59 5.71 -8.11
N ASN A 171 22.29 5.65 -9.42
CA ASN A 171 21.77 4.45 -10.10
C ASN A 171 20.49 3.86 -9.47
N LEU A 172 19.62 4.73 -8.97
CA LEU A 172 18.41 4.33 -8.25
C LEU A 172 17.38 3.71 -9.21
N PRO A 173 16.69 2.63 -8.81
CA PRO A 173 15.48 2.19 -9.50
C PRO A 173 14.43 3.31 -9.49
N LYS A 174 13.55 3.32 -10.50
CA LYS A 174 12.55 4.40 -10.63
C LYS A 174 11.62 4.48 -9.43
N PHE A 175 11.24 3.31 -8.91
CA PHE A 175 10.39 3.14 -7.74
C PHE A 175 10.98 2.08 -6.83
N TYR A 176 11.01 2.34 -5.53
CA TYR A 176 11.58 1.43 -4.52
C TYR A 176 11.06 1.76 -3.13
N TYR A 177 11.22 0.83 -2.21
CA TYR A 177 11.00 1.05 -0.78
C TYR A 177 12.24 0.60 0.00
N PHE A 178 12.33 1.04 1.26
CA PHE A 178 13.42 0.65 2.15
C PHE A 178 13.02 -0.57 2.99
N ASN A 179 13.93 -1.53 3.16
CA ASN A 179 13.65 -2.76 3.90
C ASN A 179 13.22 -2.49 5.35
N THR A 180 14.00 -1.64 6.03
CA THR A 180 13.90 -1.33 7.45
C THR A 180 13.82 0.18 7.66
N GLY A 181 13.03 0.61 8.65
CA GLY A 181 13.02 1.98 9.15
C GLY A 181 12.69 3.10 8.15
N ASN A 182 13.21 4.30 8.46
CA ASN A 182 13.25 5.46 7.57
C ASN A 182 14.55 5.43 6.77
N GLN A 183 14.58 6.11 5.62
CA GLN A 183 15.72 6.14 4.68
C GLN A 183 17.15 6.18 5.28
N PRO A 184 17.49 7.00 6.30
CA PRO A 184 18.88 7.11 6.75
C PRO A 184 19.42 5.85 7.44
N THR A 185 18.54 4.98 7.94
CA THR A 185 18.92 3.78 8.71
C THR A 185 18.64 2.49 7.95
N ALA A 186 18.28 2.58 6.67
CA ALA A 186 17.93 1.44 5.85
C ALA A 186 19.17 0.88 5.13
N ASP A 187 19.41 -0.41 5.27
CA ASP A 187 20.55 -1.07 4.62
C ASP A 187 20.32 -1.28 3.12
N LYS A 188 19.08 -1.61 2.75
CA LYS A 188 18.71 -2.00 1.39
C LYS A 188 17.49 -1.25 0.86
N MET A 189 17.52 -1.02 -0.45
CA MET A 189 16.38 -0.62 -1.26
C MET A 189 15.84 -1.85 -2.00
N LEU A 190 14.52 -2.01 -2.02
CA LEU A 190 13.83 -3.12 -2.67
C LEU A 190 12.79 -2.64 -3.67
N TRP A 191 12.59 -3.40 -4.75
CA TRP A 191 11.54 -3.12 -5.73
C TRP A 191 11.15 -4.37 -6.53
N PRO A 192 9.86 -4.60 -6.79
CA PRO A 192 9.42 -5.59 -7.75
C PRO A 192 9.88 -5.23 -9.16
N SER A 193 10.16 -6.24 -9.96
CA SER A 193 10.47 -6.05 -11.38
C SER A 193 9.32 -5.31 -12.09
N TYR A 194 9.66 -4.31 -12.90
CA TYR A 194 8.70 -3.55 -13.69
C TYR A 194 9.11 -3.49 -15.16
N ARG A 195 8.11 -3.35 -16.03
CA ARG A 195 8.30 -3.10 -17.46
C ARG A 195 8.21 -1.61 -17.76
N THR A 196 9.13 -1.12 -18.58
CA THR A 196 9.05 0.25 -19.12
C THR A 196 8.42 0.23 -20.50
N VAL A 197 7.33 0.98 -20.68
CA VAL A 197 6.69 1.18 -21.99
C VAL A 197 6.49 2.68 -22.19
N LYS A 198 7.12 3.25 -23.23
CA LYS A 198 7.06 4.69 -23.55
C LYS A 198 7.37 5.57 -22.32
N GLY A 199 8.44 5.23 -21.60
CA GLY A 199 8.90 5.95 -20.40
C GLY A 199 8.08 5.72 -19.12
N LYS A 200 7.01 4.91 -19.16
CA LYS A 200 6.15 4.63 -18.00
C LYS A 200 6.40 3.22 -17.47
N GLN A 201 6.41 3.07 -16.16
CA GLN A 201 6.67 1.80 -15.48
C GLN A 201 5.36 1.09 -15.15
N TYR A 202 5.36 -0.22 -15.35
CA TYR A 202 4.22 -1.08 -15.12
C TYR A 202 4.64 -2.34 -14.36
N TYR A 203 3.94 -2.66 -13.28
CA TYR A 203 4.10 -3.93 -12.58
C TYR A 203 3.20 -4.99 -13.19
N ASN A 204 3.73 -6.20 -13.39
CA ASN A 204 2.95 -7.35 -13.80
C ASN A 204 2.12 -7.85 -12.61
N ILE A 205 0.84 -8.14 -12.83
CA ILE A 205 -0.10 -8.66 -11.81
C ILE A 205 -0.69 -10.03 -12.19
N GLY A 206 -0.06 -10.72 -13.15
CA GLY A 206 -0.49 -12.02 -13.66
C GLY A 206 -1.56 -11.91 -14.74
N ASN A 207 -1.92 -13.05 -15.35
CA ASN A 207 -3.00 -13.14 -16.35
C ASN A 207 -2.89 -12.13 -17.52
N GLY A 208 -1.65 -11.80 -17.92
CA GLY A 208 -1.36 -10.80 -18.96
C GLY A 208 -1.65 -9.34 -18.56
N GLY A 209 -2.00 -9.09 -17.30
CA GLY A 209 -2.35 -7.77 -16.77
C GLY A 209 -1.18 -7.03 -16.13
N TYR A 210 -1.19 -5.71 -16.30
CA TYR A 210 -0.18 -4.80 -15.79
C TYR A 210 -0.82 -3.56 -15.16
N ILE A 211 -0.26 -3.05 -14.06
CA ILE A 211 -0.70 -1.80 -13.40
C ILE A 211 0.40 -0.75 -13.49
N LYS A 212 0.03 0.50 -13.78
CA LYS A 212 0.97 1.64 -13.77
C LYS A 212 1.55 1.86 -12.37
N ALA A 213 2.87 1.85 -12.25
CA ALA A 213 3.58 2.03 -10.99
C ALA A 213 3.23 3.35 -10.29
N ILE A 214 2.96 4.41 -11.06
CA ILE A 214 2.61 5.74 -10.51
C ILE A 214 1.35 5.72 -9.64
N ASN A 215 0.47 4.72 -9.79
CA ASN A 215 -0.77 4.60 -9.04
C ASN A 215 -0.62 3.77 -7.76
N ILE A 216 0.57 3.21 -7.50
CA ILE A 216 0.86 2.35 -6.35
C ILE A 216 1.46 3.21 -5.24
N GLY A 217 0.87 3.18 -4.05
CA GLY A 217 1.40 3.93 -2.89
C GLY A 217 2.30 3.07 -2.01
N TYR A 218 2.04 1.76 -1.98
CA TYR A 218 2.74 0.83 -1.11
C TYR A 218 3.11 -0.45 -1.85
N ILE A 219 4.25 -1.03 -1.49
CA ILE A 219 4.66 -2.36 -1.90
C ILE A 219 5.01 -3.15 -0.65
N ASN A 220 4.44 -4.35 -0.51
CA ASN A 220 4.55 -5.15 0.71
C ASN A 220 4.22 -4.32 1.97
N GLY A 221 3.23 -3.43 1.85
CA GLY A 221 2.83 -2.52 2.93
C GLY A 221 3.80 -1.36 3.25
N LYS A 222 4.97 -1.26 2.61
CA LYS A 222 5.95 -0.18 2.81
C LYS A 222 5.72 0.96 1.82
N ASN A 223 5.91 2.21 2.26
CA ASN A 223 5.73 3.39 1.41
C ASN A 223 6.69 3.37 0.22
N LEU A 224 6.16 3.61 -0.97
CA LEU A 224 6.95 3.66 -2.20
C LEU A 224 7.60 5.04 -2.37
N LYS A 225 8.91 5.05 -2.59
CA LYS A 225 9.71 6.22 -3.02
C LYS A 225 9.90 6.19 -4.52
N ALA A 226 10.20 7.35 -5.09
CA ALA A 226 10.64 7.48 -6.48
C ALA A 226 12.07 8.02 -6.54
N SER A 227 12.84 7.66 -7.57
CA SER A 227 14.14 8.31 -7.79
C SER A 227 14.01 9.75 -8.27
N GLU A 228 12.89 10.07 -8.89
CA GLU A 228 12.49 11.41 -9.31
C GLU A 228 10.97 11.48 -9.45
N ALA A 229 10.43 12.68 -9.34
CA ALA A 229 9.01 12.93 -9.44
C ALA A 229 8.72 14.28 -10.13
N THR A 230 7.50 14.46 -10.61
CA THR A 230 7.05 15.74 -11.16
C THR A 230 6.15 16.45 -10.17
N VAL A 231 6.50 17.69 -9.83
CA VAL A 231 5.67 18.61 -9.05
C VAL A 231 5.01 19.63 -9.98
N VAL A 232 3.89 20.21 -9.54
CA VAL A 232 3.26 21.35 -10.23
C VAL A 232 3.43 22.60 -9.39
N ILE A 233 4.05 23.63 -9.96
CA ILE A 233 4.30 24.90 -9.29
C ILE A 233 2.97 25.62 -9.03
N GLY A 234 2.81 26.13 -7.82
CA GLY A 234 1.67 26.92 -7.37
C GLY A 234 1.85 28.40 -7.58
N LYS A 235 1.11 29.20 -6.81
CA LYS A 235 1.42 30.63 -6.67
C LYS A 235 2.61 30.77 -5.72
N PRO A 236 3.46 31.78 -5.91
CA PRO A 236 4.58 32.01 -5.00
C PRO A 236 4.05 32.25 -3.59
N TRP A 237 4.68 31.62 -2.61
CA TRP A 237 4.37 31.75 -1.19
C TRP A 237 4.57 33.19 -0.72
N ARG A 238 5.66 33.84 -1.18
CA ARG A 238 5.94 35.26 -0.96
C ARG A 238 5.12 36.13 -1.91
N LYS A 239 3.90 36.45 -1.49
CA LYS A 239 2.94 37.27 -2.26
C LYS A 239 3.39 38.71 -2.48
N ASP A 240 4.14 39.26 -1.53
CA ASP A 240 4.74 40.60 -1.54
C ASP A 240 5.69 40.79 -2.74
N THR A 241 6.46 39.77 -3.06
CA THR A 241 7.46 39.83 -4.15
C THR A 241 7.01 39.15 -5.43
N GLY A 242 6.06 38.21 -5.35
CA GLY A 242 5.64 37.38 -6.48
C GLY A 242 6.73 36.45 -7.01
N LYS A 243 7.81 36.20 -6.24
CA LYS A 243 9.01 35.49 -6.67
C LYS A 243 9.10 34.08 -6.08
N TYR A 244 9.66 33.15 -6.87
CA TYR A 244 10.03 31.80 -6.43
C TYR A 244 11.51 31.79 -6.06
N TYR A 245 11.83 31.93 -4.79
CA TYR A 245 13.22 31.98 -4.37
C TYR A 245 13.88 30.61 -4.39
N VAL A 246 15.16 30.60 -4.78
CA VAL A 246 16.01 29.42 -4.74
C VAL A 246 16.50 29.19 -3.31
N TRP A 247 16.39 27.96 -2.83
CA TRP A 247 16.98 27.50 -1.57
C TRP A 247 18.17 26.59 -1.84
N LYS A 248 19.17 26.64 -0.97
CA LYS A 248 20.33 25.74 -1.02
C LYS A 248 20.55 25.04 0.33
N LYS A 249 21.00 23.78 0.25
CA LYS A 249 21.42 23.01 1.43
C LYS A 249 22.80 23.47 1.88
N ASN A 250 22.93 23.76 3.17
CA ASN A 250 24.18 24.03 3.87
C ASN A 250 24.33 23.04 5.06
N GLY A 251 25.45 23.07 5.78
CA GLY A 251 25.72 22.20 6.93
C GLY A 251 24.59 22.19 7.98
N ASP A 252 24.03 23.37 8.28
CA ASP A 252 23.01 23.55 9.32
C ASP A 252 21.56 23.50 8.82
N GLY A 253 21.32 23.19 7.53
CA GLY A 253 19.98 23.09 6.97
C GLY A 253 19.79 23.80 5.63
N MET A 254 18.68 24.54 5.47
CA MET A 254 18.30 25.19 4.21
C MET A 254 18.38 26.71 4.31
N LYS A 255 19.16 27.32 3.40
CA LYS A 255 19.33 28.77 3.33
C LYS A 255 18.64 29.35 2.10
N LEU A 256 17.86 30.40 2.30
CA LEU A 256 17.27 31.21 1.24
C LEU A 256 18.38 31.97 0.51
N THR A 257 18.35 31.94 -0.83
CA THR A 257 19.26 32.74 -1.65
C THR A 257 18.57 33.99 -2.19
N LYS A 258 19.36 34.94 -2.73
CA LYS A 258 18.82 36.10 -3.47
C LYS A 258 18.32 35.73 -4.87
N ASN A 259 18.68 34.54 -5.36
CA ASN A 259 18.32 34.09 -6.70
C ASN A 259 16.88 33.57 -6.74
N THR A 260 16.27 33.65 -7.91
CA THR A 260 14.90 33.21 -8.14
C THR A 260 14.79 32.29 -9.34
N PHE A 261 13.85 31.36 -9.29
CA PHE A 261 13.43 30.61 -10.45
C PHE A 261 12.47 31.44 -11.32
N SER A 262 12.60 31.33 -12.63
CA SER A 262 11.67 31.91 -13.62
C SER A 262 10.44 31.02 -13.85
N PHE A 263 9.87 30.46 -12.78
CA PHE A 263 8.72 29.57 -12.89
C PHE A 263 7.40 30.30 -13.15
N LYS A 264 6.44 29.58 -13.73
CA LYS A 264 5.05 30.04 -13.86
C LYS A 264 4.11 29.11 -13.08
N PRO A 265 3.03 29.63 -12.47
CA PRO A 265 2.00 28.77 -11.87
C PRO A 265 1.49 27.75 -12.88
N GLY A 266 1.36 26.49 -12.46
CA GLY A 266 0.97 25.37 -13.31
C GLY A 266 2.13 24.70 -14.06
N GLN A 267 3.34 25.27 -14.03
CA GLN A 267 4.52 24.65 -14.62
C GLN A 267 4.82 23.31 -13.94
N LYS A 268 5.17 22.31 -14.75
CA LYS A 268 5.65 21.00 -14.28
C LYS A 268 7.17 21.06 -14.13
N VAL A 269 7.67 20.67 -12.97
CA VAL A 269 9.10 20.61 -12.67
C VAL A 269 9.46 19.23 -12.18
N VAL A 270 10.58 18.68 -12.65
CA VAL A 270 11.10 17.39 -12.18
C VAL A 270 12.01 17.64 -11.00
N VAL A 271 11.78 16.89 -9.92
CA VAL A 271 12.51 16.94 -8.65
C VAL A 271 13.06 15.56 -8.33
N ASP A 272 14.23 15.48 -7.73
CA ASP A 272 14.93 14.20 -7.46
C ASP A 272 15.34 14.00 -6.00
N ARG A 273 15.04 14.98 -5.14
CA ARG A 273 15.27 14.89 -3.69
C ARG A 273 14.26 15.74 -2.92
N GLU A 274 13.85 15.25 -1.77
CA GLU A 274 13.10 15.99 -0.76
C GLU A 274 14.05 16.33 0.39
N TYR A 275 13.83 17.40 1.14
CA TYR A 275 14.57 17.68 2.36
C TYR A 275 13.62 18.32 3.38
N GLN A 276 13.70 17.88 4.63
CA GLN A 276 12.78 18.31 5.67
C GLN A 276 13.54 18.86 6.89
N VAL A 277 13.45 20.17 7.12
CA VAL A 277 14.01 20.88 8.29
C VAL A 277 13.01 21.92 8.78
N GLY A 278 12.04 21.48 9.61
CA GLY A 278 10.86 22.27 9.99
C GLY A 278 9.89 22.62 8.84
N ARG A 279 10.39 22.55 7.60
CA ARG A 279 9.79 22.90 6.33
C ARG A 279 10.26 21.88 5.29
N THR A 280 9.48 21.69 4.23
CA THR A 280 9.83 20.79 3.13
C THR A 280 10.43 21.56 1.95
N TYR A 281 11.46 20.98 1.34
CA TYR A 281 12.22 21.55 0.24
C TYR A 281 12.46 20.47 -0.81
N TRP A 282 12.43 20.83 -2.09
CA TRP A 282 12.42 19.86 -3.18
C TRP A 282 13.47 20.23 -4.22
N ARG A 283 14.50 19.39 -4.36
CA ARG A 283 15.63 19.66 -5.26
C ARG A 283 15.18 19.53 -6.70
N VAL A 284 15.41 20.57 -7.50
CA VAL A 284 15.22 20.52 -8.95
C VAL A 284 16.23 19.54 -9.52
N LYS A 285 15.74 18.56 -10.29
CA LYS A 285 16.56 17.45 -10.78
C LYS A 285 17.82 17.96 -11.50
N GLY A 286 18.96 17.36 -11.17
CA GLY A 286 20.24 17.69 -11.80
C GLY A 286 20.83 19.04 -11.35
N THR A 287 20.32 19.63 -10.27
CA THR A 287 20.83 20.88 -9.69
C THR A 287 21.02 20.74 -8.19
N GLU A 288 21.66 21.73 -7.57
CA GLU A 288 21.71 21.88 -6.10
C GLU A 288 20.60 22.76 -5.54
N ASN A 289 19.70 23.24 -6.39
CA ASN A 289 18.71 24.25 -6.06
C ASN A 289 17.40 23.60 -5.62
N TYR A 290 16.82 24.10 -4.53
CA TYR A 290 15.60 23.58 -3.94
C TYR A 290 14.44 24.56 -4.08
N ILE A 291 13.27 24.01 -4.35
CA ILE A 291 11.96 24.67 -4.33
C ILE A 291 11.40 24.58 -2.92
N PHE A 292 10.82 25.66 -2.43
CA PHE A 292 10.13 25.65 -1.15
C PHE A 292 8.78 24.91 -1.28
N GLY A 293 8.48 23.99 -0.38
CA GLY A 293 7.25 23.18 -0.41
C GLY A 293 5.97 24.00 -0.61
N PRO A 294 5.76 25.12 0.11
CA PRO A 294 4.62 26.01 -0.09
C PRO A 294 4.48 26.65 -1.48
N ASP A 295 5.54 26.69 -2.29
CA ASP A 295 5.45 27.13 -3.70
C ASP A 295 4.91 26.02 -4.63
N ILE A 296 4.69 24.81 -4.12
CA ILE A 296 4.18 23.65 -4.88
C ILE A 296 2.68 23.48 -4.64
N LYS A 297 1.90 23.46 -5.72
CA LYS A 297 0.45 23.23 -5.69
C LYS A 297 0.09 21.75 -5.69
N THR A 298 0.87 20.93 -6.39
CA THR A 298 0.60 19.49 -6.49
C THR A 298 1.86 18.71 -6.28
N PHE A 299 1.83 17.87 -5.24
CA PHE A 299 2.89 16.94 -4.90
C PHE A 299 2.68 15.60 -5.59
N PRO A 300 3.77 14.86 -5.87
CA PRO A 300 3.66 13.50 -6.36
C PRO A 300 3.11 12.57 -5.28
N LEU A 301 2.57 11.43 -5.71
CA LEU A 301 2.18 10.36 -4.79
C LEU A 301 3.43 9.72 -4.14
N GLN A 302 4.40 9.32 -4.98
CA GLN A 302 5.68 8.82 -4.50
C GLN A 302 6.66 9.98 -4.38
N TYR A 303 7.10 10.23 -3.16
CA TYR A 303 8.07 11.27 -2.86
C TYR A 303 9.47 10.78 -3.26
N PRO A 304 10.34 11.66 -3.77
CA PRO A 304 11.76 11.41 -3.80
C PRO A 304 12.31 11.07 -2.41
N ARG A 305 13.52 10.53 -2.41
CA ARG A 305 14.26 10.31 -1.18
C ARG A 305 14.66 11.65 -0.54
N TYR A 306 14.85 11.65 0.77
CA TYR A 306 15.46 12.70 1.57
C TYR A 306 16.93 12.98 1.18
#